data_AF-A0A4V6HRC9-F1
#
_entry.id   AF-A0A4V6HRC9-F1
#
_cell.length_a   1.000
_cell.length_b   1.000
_cell.length_c   1.000
_cell.angle_alpha   90.00
_cell.angle_beta   90.00
_cell.angle_gamma   90.00
#
_symmetry.space_group_name_H-M   'P 1'
#
loop_
_entity.id
_entity.type
_entity.pdbx_description
1 polymer ?
#
loop_
_entity_poly.entity_id
_entity_poly.type
_entity_poly.pdbx_seq_one_letter_code
_entity_poly.pdbx_strand_id
1 'polypeptide(L)'
;MKNQTLKDERVINGKRKIQSHGFQIVWLVLLITVLIQQYLYKAPFTQYAVEFLIVIGMSIYVVIANIIIGNDIFNSKKRGQVIIVINSLVTGITVSVISTIINYINYSDKIQHPTPIHLALVSGITFLSTTALAFIVLEIFYFINNKKQEAIDKKLNEDDISE
;
A
#
# COMPACT_ATOMS: atom_id res chain seq x y z
N MET A 1 10.08 -12.37 44.89
CA MET A 1 10.26 -13.07 43.60
C MET A 1 9.25 -12.51 42.61
N LYS A 2 9.70 -12.03 41.44
CA LYS A 2 8.83 -11.43 40.42
C LYS A 2 8.07 -12.57 39.73
N ASN A 3 6.76 -12.67 39.94
CA ASN A 3 5.90 -13.66 39.29
C ASN A 3 5.87 -13.42 37.77
N GLN A 4 6.85 -13.96 37.06
CA GLN A 4 6.80 -14.04 35.61
C GLN A 4 5.85 -15.19 35.25
N THR A 5 4.57 -14.87 35.07
CA THR A 5 3.62 -15.80 34.46
C THR A 5 4.13 -16.12 33.07
N LEU A 6 4.67 -17.31 32.87
CA LEU A 6 5.00 -17.88 31.56
C LEU A 6 3.74 -17.81 30.69
N LYS A 7 3.69 -16.85 29.77
CA LYS A 7 2.60 -16.72 28.81
C LYS A 7 2.95 -17.59 27.61
N ASP A 8 2.06 -18.52 27.29
CA ASP A 8 2.21 -19.39 26.12
C ASP A 8 2.29 -18.56 24.84
N GLU A 9 3.39 -18.75 24.10
CA GLU A 9 3.65 -18.12 22.80
C GLU A 9 2.57 -18.44 21.76
N ARG A 10 1.94 -19.63 21.83
CA ARG A 10 0.84 -20.02 20.94
C ARG A 10 -0.38 -19.14 21.17
N VAL A 11 -0.70 -18.87 22.44
CA VAL A 11 -1.81 -17.99 22.82
C VAL A 11 -1.51 -16.54 22.40
N ILE A 12 -0.27 -16.07 22.56
CA ILE A 12 0.14 -14.73 22.12
C ILE A 12 0.06 -14.60 20.59
N ASN A 13 0.58 -15.57 19.84
CA ASN A 13 0.54 -15.57 18.38
C ASN A 13 -0.90 -15.66 17.85
N GLY A 14 -1.75 -16.47 18.49
CA GLY A 14 -3.18 -16.51 18.18
C GLY A 14 -3.86 -15.15 18.34
N LYS A 15 -3.60 -14.45 19.46
CA LYS A 15 -4.14 -13.10 19.70
C LYS A 15 -3.64 -12.08 18.67
N ARG A 16 -2.33 -12.09 18.36
CA ARG A 16 -1.75 -11.19 17.34
C ARG A 16 -2.34 -11.41 15.96
N LYS A 17 -2.57 -12.67 15.58
CA LYS A 17 -3.20 -13.02 14.29
C LYS A 17 -4.63 -12.48 14.19
N ILE A 18 -5.44 -12.67 15.23
CA ILE A 18 -6.82 -12.15 15.28
C ILE A 18 -6.82 -10.62 15.21
N GLN A 19 -5.95 -9.95 15.97
CA GLN A 19 -5.83 -8.48 15.92
C GLN A 19 -5.40 -7.98 14.54
N SER A 20 -4.44 -8.66 13.90
CA SER A 20 -3.99 -8.33 12.54
C SER A 20 -5.12 -8.49 11.53
N HIS A 21 -5.88 -9.59 11.55
CA HIS A 21 -7.04 -9.77 10.69
C HIS A 21 -8.13 -8.72 10.96
N GLY A 22 -8.40 -8.40 12.23
CA GLY A 22 -9.34 -7.35 12.61
C GLY A 22 -8.93 -5.98 12.05
N PHE A 23 -7.65 -5.63 12.16
CA PHE A 23 -7.09 -4.43 11.54
C PHE A 23 -7.28 -4.42 10.02
N GLN A 24 -6.96 -5.53 9.33
CA GLN A 24 -7.12 -5.64 7.88
C GLN A 24 -8.58 -5.46 7.44
N ILE A 25 -9.52 -6.05 8.17
CA ILE A 25 -10.96 -5.91 7.90
C ILE A 25 -11.39 -4.45 8.06
N VAL A 26 -11.04 -3.80 9.18
CA VAL A 26 -11.41 -2.39 9.43
C VAL A 26 -10.80 -1.48 8.38
N TRP A 27 -9.52 -1.68 8.04
CA TRP A 27 -8.84 -0.93 7.00
C TRP A 27 -9.51 -1.10 5.63
N LEU A 28 -9.91 -2.32 5.27
CA LEU A 28 -10.58 -2.61 4.01
C LEU A 28 -12.00 -2.02 3.96
N VAL A 29 -12.74 -2.07 5.05
CA VAL A 29 -14.06 -1.41 5.16
C VAL A 29 -13.90 0.10 4.98
N LEU A 30 -12.93 0.73 5.66
CA LEU A 30 -12.66 2.16 5.49
C LEU A 30 -12.32 2.52 4.03
N LEU A 31 -11.47 1.72 3.39
CA LEU A 31 -11.15 1.89 1.97
C LEU A 31 -12.41 1.82 1.11
N ILE A 32 -13.26 0.82 1.31
CA ILE A 32 -14.53 0.68 0.58
C ILE A 32 -15.45 1.88 0.83
N THR A 33 -15.55 2.39 2.06
CA THR A 33 -16.39 3.55 2.36
C THR A 33 -15.93 4.80 1.63
N VAL A 34 -14.61 5.04 1.55
CA VAL A 34 -14.03 6.15 0.77
C VAL A 34 -14.39 6.00 -0.71
N LEU A 35 -14.26 4.80 -1.27
CA LEU A 35 -14.59 4.54 -2.68
C LEU A 35 -16.09 4.76 -2.96
N ILE A 36 -16.97 4.34 -2.06
CA ILE A 36 -18.42 4.56 -2.18
C ILE A 36 -18.73 6.07 -2.10
N GLN A 37 -18.18 6.79 -1.13
CA GLN A 37 -18.40 8.23 -0.99
C GLN A 37 -17.91 9.00 -2.22
N GLN A 38 -16.72 8.68 -2.71
CA GLN A 38 -16.15 9.33 -3.88
C GLN A 38 -16.93 9.02 -5.17
N TYR A 39 -17.29 7.76 -5.42
CA TYR A 39 -17.80 7.34 -6.72
C TYR A 39 -19.31 7.16 -6.79
N LEU A 40 -19.94 6.62 -5.75
CA LEU A 40 -21.38 6.42 -5.71
C LEU A 40 -22.11 7.70 -5.30
N TYR A 41 -21.66 8.35 -4.22
CA TYR A 41 -22.29 9.57 -3.71
C TYR A 41 -21.77 10.86 -4.35
N LYS A 42 -20.69 10.78 -5.15
CA LYS A 42 -20.04 11.96 -5.76
C LYS A 42 -19.76 13.05 -4.71
N ALA A 43 -19.45 12.62 -3.49
CA ALA A 43 -19.26 13.52 -2.36
C ALA A 43 -18.01 14.39 -2.57
N PRO A 44 -18.01 15.65 -2.11
CA PRO A 44 -16.81 16.47 -2.13
C PRO A 44 -15.72 15.84 -1.22
N PHE A 45 -14.45 16.05 -1.57
CA PHE A 45 -13.32 15.50 -0.82
C PHE A 45 -13.39 15.78 0.69
N THR A 46 -13.87 16.96 1.06
CA THR A 46 -14.03 17.36 2.47
C THR A 46 -14.89 16.40 3.30
N GLN A 47 -15.82 15.68 2.68
CA GLN A 47 -16.72 14.77 3.37
C GLN A 47 -16.08 13.43 3.72
N TYR A 48 -15.08 12.98 2.95
CA TYR A 48 -14.40 11.70 3.16
C TYR A 48 -12.89 11.84 3.43
N ALA A 49 -12.43 13.08 3.62
CA ALA A 49 -11.02 13.40 3.82
C ALA A 49 -10.44 12.71 5.06
N VAL A 50 -11.22 12.59 6.14
CA VAL A 50 -10.77 11.99 7.39
C VAL A 50 -10.54 10.49 7.20
N GLU A 51 -11.51 9.78 6.61
CA GLU A 51 -11.42 8.36 6.29
C GLU A 51 -10.25 8.08 5.35
N PHE A 52 -10.08 8.92 4.32
CA PHE A 52 -8.96 8.84 3.40
C PHE A 52 -7.61 9.01 4.13
N LEU A 53 -7.48 10.03 4.98
CA LEU A 53 -6.26 10.28 5.75
C LEU A 53 -5.96 9.15 6.73
N ILE A 54 -6.97 8.53 7.35
CA ILE A 54 -6.79 7.36 8.21
C ILE A 54 -6.28 6.18 7.40
N VAL A 55 -6.87 5.88 6.24
CA VAL A 55 -6.45 4.78 5.37
C VAL A 55 -4.99 4.96 4.93
N ILE A 56 -4.62 6.16 4.47
CA ILE A 56 -3.25 6.47 4.04
C ILE A 56 -2.28 6.47 5.23
N GLY A 57 -2.63 7.14 6.32
CA GLY A 57 -1.79 7.24 7.51
C GLY A 57 -1.50 5.88 8.15
N MET A 58 -2.51 5.01 8.28
CA MET A 58 -2.32 3.65 8.79
C MET A 58 -1.47 2.79 7.85
N SER A 59 -1.65 2.92 6.54
CA SER A 59 -0.83 2.21 5.55
C SER A 59 0.66 2.58 5.68
N ILE A 60 0.95 3.89 5.76
CA ILE A 60 2.31 4.40 5.92
C ILE A 60 2.91 3.94 7.25
N TYR A 61 2.14 4.05 8.34
CA TYR A 61 2.61 3.61 9.66
C TYR A 61 3.00 2.13 9.67
N VAL A 62 2.18 1.25 9.09
CA VAL A 62 2.48 -0.19 9.03
C VAL A 62 3.76 -0.45 8.24
N VAL A 63 3.94 0.20 7.10
CA VAL A 63 5.17 0.05 6.29
C VAL A 63 6.40 0.50 7.09
N ILE A 64 6.36 1.71 7.66
CA ILE A 64 7.48 2.27 8.43
C ILE A 64 7.79 1.40 9.65
N ALA A 65 6.77 0.96 10.40
CA ALA A 65 6.95 0.13 11.58
C ALA A 65 7.64 -1.20 11.25
N ASN A 66 7.26 -1.83 10.14
CA ASN A 66 7.94 -3.05 9.66
C ASN A 66 9.40 -2.79 9.34
N ILE A 67 9.71 -1.70 8.62
CA ILE A 67 11.09 -1.33 8.29
C ILE A 67 11.90 -1.06 9.56
N ILE A 68 11.37 -0.30 10.53
CA ILE A 68 12.07 0.02 11.79
C ILE A 68 12.47 -1.25 12.56
N ILE A 69 11.54 -2.21 12.65
CA ILE A 69 11.77 -3.51 13.31
C ILE A 69 12.79 -4.36 12.54
N GLY A 70 12.98 -4.11 11.24
CA GLY A 70 13.88 -4.87 10.38
C GLY A 70 13.20 -6.01 9.63
N ASN A 71 11.87 -6.02 9.55
CA ASN A 71 11.16 -6.98 8.72
C ASN A 71 11.41 -6.64 7.25
N ASP A 72 11.95 -7.59 6.49
CA ASP A 72 12.16 -7.41 5.05
C ASP A 72 10.84 -7.55 4.28
N ILE A 73 10.18 -6.42 4.04
CA ILE A 73 8.90 -6.35 3.34
C ILE A 73 9.02 -6.48 1.81
N PHE A 74 10.22 -6.32 1.25
CA PHE A 74 10.46 -6.38 -0.19
C PHE A 74 11.28 -7.59 -0.63
N ASN A 75 11.71 -8.45 0.29
CA ASN A 75 12.61 -9.57 -0.02
C ASN A 75 13.86 -9.08 -0.78
N SER A 76 14.52 -8.06 -0.21
CA SER A 76 15.57 -7.25 -0.85
C SER A 76 16.71 -8.10 -1.37
N LYS A 77 17.03 -9.20 -0.71
CA LYS A 77 18.13 -10.11 -1.07
C LYS A 77 17.91 -10.93 -2.36
N LYS A 78 16.67 -11.04 -2.86
CA LYS A 78 16.37 -11.91 -4.01
C LYS A 78 15.76 -11.16 -5.20
N ARG A 79 14.61 -10.52 -4.99
CA ARG A 79 13.77 -9.99 -6.09
C ARG A 79 13.10 -8.66 -5.73
N GLY A 80 13.69 -7.88 -4.83
CA GLY A 80 13.12 -6.60 -4.36
C GLY A 80 12.72 -5.67 -5.50
N GLN A 81 13.63 -5.41 -6.44
CA GLN A 81 13.35 -4.52 -7.57
C GLN A 81 12.21 -5.03 -8.47
N VAL A 82 12.14 -6.34 -8.68
CA VAL A 82 11.08 -6.95 -9.52
C VAL A 82 9.72 -6.79 -8.85
N ILE A 83 9.64 -6.93 -7.52
CA ILE A 83 8.40 -6.75 -6.76
C ILE A 83 7.90 -5.31 -6.85
N ILE A 84 8.80 -4.32 -6.79
CA ILE A 84 8.46 -2.91 -6.92
C ILE A 84 7.84 -2.62 -8.30
N VAL A 85 8.49 -3.10 -9.37
CA VAL A 85 8.02 -2.89 -10.74
C VAL A 85 6.67 -3.57 -10.99
N ILE A 86 6.50 -4.80 -10.50
CA ILE A 86 5.21 -5.51 -10.64
C ILE A 86 4.12 -4.76 -9.88
N ASN A 87 4.38 -4.35 -8.64
CA ASN A 87 3.39 -3.67 -7.81
C ASN A 87 3.01 -2.29 -8.37
N SER A 88 3.97 -1.54 -8.92
CA SER A 88 3.67 -0.24 -9.55
C SER A 88 2.83 -0.42 -10.81
N LEU A 89 3.11 -1.42 -11.65
CA LEU A 89 2.32 -1.76 -12.83
C LEU A 89 0.90 -2.19 -12.47
N VAL A 90 0.75 -3.08 -11.49
CA VAL A 90 -0.57 -3.54 -11.02
C VAL A 90 -1.38 -2.36 -10.48
N THR A 91 -0.74 -1.46 -9.72
CA THR A 91 -1.39 -0.25 -9.21
C THR A 91 -1.85 0.65 -10.35
N GLY A 92 -0.98 0.92 -11.34
CA GLY A 92 -1.32 1.74 -12.48
C GLY A 92 -2.47 1.17 -13.32
N ILE A 93 -2.45 -0.14 -13.60
CA ILE A 93 -3.55 -0.82 -14.31
C ILE A 93 -4.86 -0.66 -13.53
N THR A 94 -4.83 -0.94 -12.23
CA THR A 94 -6.02 -0.88 -11.36
C THR A 94 -6.64 0.51 -11.36
N VAL A 95 -5.83 1.55 -11.13
CA VAL A 95 -6.32 2.94 -11.10
C VAL A 95 -6.78 3.39 -12.48
N SER A 96 -6.07 3.03 -13.54
CA SER A 96 -6.46 3.36 -14.91
C SER A 96 -7.81 2.74 -15.29
N VAL A 97 -8.03 1.46 -14.99
CA VAL A 97 -9.30 0.78 -15.27
C VAL A 97 -10.45 1.43 -14.51
N ILE A 98 -10.28 1.64 -13.20
CA ILE A 98 -11.28 2.30 -12.35
C ILE A 98 -11.61 3.70 -12.90
N SER A 99 -10.60 4.53 -13.13
CA SER A 99 -10.75 5.90 -13.65
C SER A 99 -11.45 5.91 -15.02
N THR A 100 -11.12 4.97 -15.91
CA THR A 100 -11.75 4.85 -17.22
C THR A 100 -13.23 4.53 -17.11
N ILE A 101 -13.62 3.58 -16.26
CA ILE A 101 -15.03 3.22 -16.02
C ILE A 101 -15.80 4.42 -15.49
N ILE A 102 -15.24 5.14 -14.52
CA ILE A 102 -15.89 6.31 -13.91
C ILE A 102 -16.03 7.46 -14.91
N ASN A 103 -15.00 7.73 -15.70
CA ASN A 103 -15.05 8.74 -16.75
C ASN A 103 -16.09 8.37 -17.81
N TYR A 104 -16.17 7.10 -18.19
CA TYR A 104 -17.21 6.64 -19.11
C TYR A 104 -18.63 6.88 -18.55
N ILE A 105 -18.90 6.51 -17.30
CA ILE A 105 -20.22 6.69 -16.66
C ILE A 105 -20.59 8.17 -16.50
N ASN A 106 -19.64 9.03 -16.11
CA ASN A 106 -19.94 10.43 -15.83
C ASN A 106 -20.06 11.31 -17.08
N TYR A 107 -19.44 10.90 -18.19
CA TYR A 107 -19.35 11.71 -19.40
C TYR A 107 -20.03 11.07 -20.61
N SER A 108 -20.60 9.86 -20.50
CA SER A 108 -21.38 9.22 -21.57
C SER A 108 -22.51 10.11 -22.09
N ASP A 109 -23.15 10.85 -21.18
CA ASP A 109 -24.35 11.64 -21.50
C ASP A 109 -24.03 13.10 -21.88
N LYS A 110 -22.82 13.58 -21.52
CA LYS A 110 -22.41 14.99 -21.72
C LYS A 110 -21.53 15.19 -22.95
N ILE A 111 -20.87 14.15 -23.42
CA ILE A 111 -20.00 14.24 -24.60
C ILE A 111 -20.76 13.66 -25.78
N GLN A 112 -21.10 14.51 -26.74
CA GLN A 112 -21.84 14.12 -27.95
C GLN A 112 -21.15 12.97 -28.71
N HIS A 113 -19.82 12.84 -28.57
CA HIS A 113 -19.03 11.63 -28.85
C HIS A 113 -17.76 11.58 -28.00
N PRO A 114 -17.64 10.80 -26.91
CA PRO A 114 -16.33 10.41 -26.44
C PRO A 114 -15.76 9.48 -27.51
N THR A 115 -14.94 10.01 -28.42
CA THR A 115 -14.28 9.17 -29.40
C THR A 115 -13.46 8.12 -28.62
N PRO A 116 -13.47 6.84 -29.04
CA PRO A 116 -12.70 5.78 -28.37
C PRO A 116 -11.24 6.17 -28.14
N ILE A 117 -10.71 7.01 -29.03
CA ILE A 117 -9.36 7.59 -28.98
C ILE A 117 -9.19 8.49 -27.75
N HIS A 118 -10.14 9.39 -27.44
CA HIS A 118 -10.03 10.27 -26.27
C HIS A 118 -10.02 9.48 -24.96
N LEU A 119 -10.90 8.48 -24.83
CA LEU A 119 -10.95 7.60 -23.66
C LEU A 119 -9.64 6.82 -23.50
N ALA A 120 -9.10 6.27 -24.60
CA ALA A 120 -7.82 5.57 -24.60
C ALA A 120 -6.65 6.47 -24.21
N LEU A 121 -6.62 7.72 -24.68
CA LEU A 121 -5.59 8.70 -24.32
C LEU A 121 -5.63 9.05 -22.83
N VAL A 122 -6.82 9.36 -22.29
CA VAL A 122 -6.99 9.67 -20.87
C VAL A 122 -6.60 8.47 -20.00
N SER A 123 -7.00 7.26 -20.39
CA SER A 123 -6.58 6.02 -19.72
C SER A 123 -5.06 5.84 -19.76
N GLY A 124 -4.43 6.04 -20.93
CA GLY A 124 -2.98 5.88 -21.08
C GLY A 124 -2.18 6.87 -20.24
N ILE A 125 -2.58 8.15 -20.22
CA ILE A 125 -1.96 9.17 -19.38
C ILE A 125 -2.16 8.85 -17.89
N THR A 126 -3.36 8.41 -17.50
CA THR A 126 -3.66 8.02 -16.11
C THR A 126 -2.81 6.82 -15.70
N PHE A 127 -2.70 5.79 -16.56
CA PHE A 127 -1.87 4.62 -16.33
C PHE A 127 -0.39 5.02 -16.14
N LEU A 128 0.18 5.80 -17.04
CA LEU A 128 1.60 6.20 -16.97
C LEU A 128 1.88 7.04 -15.73
N SER A 129 1.06 8.05 -15.45
CA SER A 129 1.25 8.92 -14.30
C SER A 129 1.13 8.18 -12.96
N THR A 130 0.12 7.31 -12.83
CA THR A 130 -0.11 6.54 -11.60
C THR A 130 0.95 5.45 -11.41
N THR A 131 1.39 4.78 -12.48
CA THR A 131 2.50 3.81 -12.43
C THR A 131 3.79 4.49 -12.00
N ALA A 132 4.11 5.65 -12.59
CA ALA A 132 5.32 6.40 -12.26
C ALA A 132 5.30 6.87 -10.79
N LEU A 133 4.17 7.42 -10.33
CA LEU A 133 4.02 7.84 -8.94
C LEU A 133 4.11 6.66 -7.97
N ALA A 134 3.44 5.54 -8.26
CA ALA A 134 3.52 4.33 -7.44
C ALA A 134 4.94 3.78 -7.38
N PHE A 135 5.65 3.77 -8.52
CA PHE A 135 7.04 3.34 -8.59
C PHE A 135 7.94 4.21 -7.70
N ILE A 136 7.84 5.55 -7.80
CA ILE A 136 8.63 6.48 -6.97
C ILE A 136 8.39 6.23 -5.48
N VAL A 137 7.13 6.10 -5.06
CA VAL A 137 6.79 5.86 -3.65
C VAL A 137 7.33 4.51 -3.16
N LEU A 138 7.14 3.44 -3.94
CA LEU A 138 7.63 2.11 -3.58
C LEU A 138 9.16 2.05 -3.57
N GLU A 139 9.83 2.73 -4.49
CA GLU A 139 11.29 2.82 -4.56
C GLU A 139 11.86 3.53 -3.32
N ILE A 140 11.21 4.59 -2.85
CA ILE A 140 11.58 5.26 -1.59
C ILE A 140 11.50 4.27 -0.42
N PHE A 141 10.40 3.52 -0.30
CA PHE A 141 10.27 2.53 0.77
C PHE A 141 11.28 1.40 0.64
N TYR A 142 11.56 0.94 -0.57
CA TYR A 142 12.57 -0.07 -0.83
C TYR A 142 13.97 0.39 -0.43
N PHE A 143 14.35 1.61 -0.79
CA PHE A 143 15.63 2.18 -0.42
C PHE A 143 15.82 2.23 1.09
N ILE A 144 14.80 2.71 1.83
CA ILE A 144 14.84 2.77 3.30
C ILE A 144 14.93 1.34 3.89
N ASN A 145 14.17 0.39 3.35
CA ASN A 145 14.23 -1.02 3.77
C ASN A 145 15.62 -1.60 3.52
N ASN A 146 16.19 -1.44 2.33
CA ASN A 146 17.47 -2.03 1.98
C ASN A 146 18.61 -1.49 2.85
N LYS A 147 18.65 -0.16 3.07
CA LYS A 147 19.62 0.45 3.99
C LYS A 147 19.53 -0.12 5.41
N LYS A 148 18.32 -0.41 5.87
CA LYS A 148 18.09 -1.00 7.18
C LYS A 148 18.52 -2.47 7.22
N GLN A 149 18.25 -3.25 6.17
CA GLN A 149 18.70 -4.64 6.05
C GLN A 149 20.24 -4.73 6.02
N GLU A 150 20.92 -3.88 5.26
CA GLU A 150 22.38 -3.80 5.23
C GLU A 150 22.99 -3.48 6.60
N ALA A 151 22.36 -2.57 7.36
CA ALA A 151 22.81 -2.26 8.71
C ALA A 151 22.62 -3.42 9.71
N ILE A 152 21.62 -4.26 9.51
CA ILE A 152 21.41 -5.48 10.32
C ILE A 152 22.44 -6.54 9.94
N ASP A 153 22.61 -6.79 8.64
CA ASP A 153 23.60 -7.76 8.13
C ASP A 153 25.02 -7.41 8.55
N LYS A 154 25.39 -6.12 8.55
CA LYS A 154 26.72 -5.68 9.00
C LYS A 154 26.96 -5.98 10.47
N LYS A 155 25.96 -5.74 11.33
CA LYS A 155 26.08 -6.03 12.78
C LYS A 155 26.20 -7.52 13.05
N LEU A 156 25.38 -8.33 12.36
CA LEU A 156 25.45 -9.79 12.49
C LEU A 156 26.84 -10.33 12.12
N ASN A 157 27.42 -9.85 11.02
CA ASN A 157 28.77 -10.27 10.62
C ASN A 157 29.87 -9.78 11.58
N GLU A 158 29.72 -8.60 12.19
CA GLU A 158 30.66 -8.09 13.20
C GLU A 158 30.61 -8.94 14.48
N ASP A 159 29.41 -9.33 14.91
CA ASP A 159 29.20 -10.19 16.07
C ASP A 159 29.79 -11.60 15.83
N ASP A 160 29.54 -12.21 14.65
CA ASP A 160 30.05 -13.54 14.27
C ASP A 160 31.60 -13.60 14.15
N ILE A 161 32.28 -12.48 13.88
CA ILE A 161 33.75 -12.41 13.81
C ILE A 161 34.38 -12.23 15.21
N SER A 162 33.58 -11.84 16.21
CA SER A 162 34.04 -11.54 17.57
C SER A 162 33.87 -12.68 18.58
N GLU A 163 33.19 -13.78 18.20
CA GLU A 163 33.17 -15.08 18.90
C GLU A 163 34.33 -16.00 18.45
#